data_AF-A0AAD6SZM1-F1
#
_entry.id   AF-A0AAD6SZM1-F1
#
_cell.length_a   1.000
_cell.length_b   1.000
_cell.length_c   1.000
_cell.angle_alpha   90.00
_cell.angle_beta   90.00
_cell.angle_gamma   90.00
#
_symmetry.space_group_name_H-M   'P 1'
#
loop_
_entity.id
_entity.type
_entity.pdbx_description
1 polymer ?
#
loop_
_entity_poly.entity_id
_entity_poly.type
_entity_poly.pdbx_seq_one_letter_code
_entity_poly.pdbx_strand_id
1 'polypeptide(L)'
;LQVTIIAWILNSKNVLCITAAGDGKSALFAVPILVLLEVAKNPTMYPGFADQNRKHLGLVITPMKGLLANIVHSLNLCPRFLTYSSRDI
;
A
#
# COMPACT_ATOMS: atom_id res chain seq x y z
N LEU A 1 -3.27 9.22 -14.54
CA LEU A 1 -2.01 9.27 -13.76
C LEU A 1 -1.95 8.19 -12.67
N GLN A 2 -2.95 8.07 -11.79
CA GLN A 2 -2.93 7.11 -10.68
C GLN A 2 -2.77 5.65 -11.12
N VAL A 3 -3.50 5.20 -12.15
CA VAL A 3 -3.41 3.81 -12.68
C VAL A 3 -2.00 3.45 -13.13
N THR A 4 -1.32 4.37 -13.82
CA THR A 4 0.06 4.18 -14.28
C THR A 4 1.03 4.03 -13.11
N ILE A 5 0.87 4.86 -12.08
CA ILE A 5 1.71 4.81 -10.88
C ILE A 5 1.46 3.52 -10.09
N ILE A 6 0.19 3.12 -9.92
CA ILE A 6 -0.20 1.87 -9.27
C ILE A 6 0.43 0.68 -9.98
N ALA A 7 0.39 0.65 -11.32
CA ALA A 7 1.03 -0.40 -12.11
C ALA A 7 2.55 -0.42 -11.92
N TRP A 8 3.22 0.73 -11.77
CA TRP A 8 4.65 0.76 -11.45
C TRP A 8 4.94 0.19 -10.07
N ILE A 9 4.13 0.54 -9.06
CA ILE A 9 4.28 0.03 -7.69
C ILE A 9 4.08 -1.49 -7.66
N LEU A 10 3.04 -2.00 -8.35
CA LEU A 10 2.78 -3.44 -8.48
C LEU A 10 3.87 -4.20 -9.26
N ASN A 11 4.68 -3.51 -10.05
CA ASN A 11 5.84 -4.07 -10.72
C ASN A 11 7.14 -3.84 -9.91
N SER A 12 7.03 -3.59 -8.61
CA SER A 12 8.17 -3.37 -7.71
C SER A 12 9.10 -2.23 -8.13
N LYS A 13 8.59 -1.23 -8.87
CA LYS A 13 9.37 -0.03 -9.21
C LYS A 13 9.32 0.98 -8.08
N ASN A 14 10.46 1.61 -7.80
CA ASN A 14 10.53 2.75 -6.90
C ASN A 14 9.84 3.97 -7.55
N VAL A 15 8.88 4.57 -6.85
CA VAL A 15 8.12 5.72 -7.35
C VAL A 15 8.24 6.88 -6.38
N LEU A 16 8.66 8.04 -6.88
CA LEU A 16 8.46 9.33 -6.23
C LEU A 16 7.24 10.02 -6.86
N CYS A 17 6.20 10.27 -6.07
CA CYS A 17 5.00 10.97 -6.53
C CYS A 17 4.80 12.26 -5.74
N ILE A 18 4.73 13.38 -6.45
CA ILE A 18 4.43 14.71 -5.89
C ILE A 18 3.10 15.16 -6.46
N THR A 19 2.11 15.38 -5.61
CA THR A 19 0.78 15.83 -6.03
C THR A 19 0.07 16.58 -4.89
N ALA A 20 -0.80 17.53 -5.26
CA ALA A 20 -1.58 18.38 -4.37
C ALA A 20 -2.56 17.58 -3.49
N ALA A 21 -2.87 18.05 -2.28
CA ALA A 21 -3.87 17.44 -1.39
C ALA A 21 -5.25 17.29 -2.10
N GLY A 22 -6.00 16.23 -1.77
CA GLY A 22 -7.29 15.94 -2.42
C GLY A 22 -7.23 15.16 -3.74
N ASP A 23 -6.05 15.04 -4.37
CA ASP A 23 -5.88 14.42 -5.69
C ASP A 23 -5.91 12.87 -5.70
N GLY A 24 -6.55 12.25 -4.70
CA GLY A 24 -6.74 10.79 -4.62
C GLY A 24 -5.48 9.95 -4.39
N LYS A 25 -4.38 10.54 -3.89
CA LYS A 25 -3.13 9.85 -3.50
C LYS A 25 -3.32 8.58 -2.70
N SER A 26 -4.38 8.51 -1.88
CA SER A 26 -4.62 7.35 -1.05
C SER A 26 -4.74 6.05 -1.85
N ALA A 27 -5.26 6.13 -3.08
CA ALA A 27 -5.33 5.00 -4.00
C ALA A 27 -3.95 4.46 -4.39
N LEU A 28 -2.91 5.30 -4.41
CA LEU A 28 -1.55 4.92 -4.82
C LEU A 28 -0.91 3.91 -3.88
N PHE A 29 -1.31 3.87 -2.60
CA PHE A 29 -0.85 2.83 -1.66
C PHE A 29 -1.97 1.83 -1.32
N ALA A 30 -3.24 2.26 -1.27
CA ALA A 30 -4.35 1.38 -0.96
C ALA A 30 -4.53 0.24 -1.98
N VAL A 31 -4.51 0.56 -3.27
CA VAL A 31 -4.75 -0.42 -4.32
C VAL A 31 -3.63 -1.46 -4.36
N PRO A 32 -2.33 -1.09 -4.36
CA PRO A 32 -1.27 -2.08 -4.25
C PRO A 32 -1.36 -2.97 -3.02
N ILE A 33 -1.71 -2.42 -1.85
CA ILE A 33 -1.88 -3.21 -0.62
C ILE A 33 -2.99 -4.25 -0.79
N LEU A 34 -4.16 -3.87 -1.31
CA LEU A 34 -5.28 -4.80 -1.50
C LEU A 34 -4.96 -5.89 -2.53
N VAL A 35 -4.31 -5.53 -3.64
CA VAL A 35 -3.89 -6.50 -4.67
C VAL A 35 -2.88 -7.48 -4.10
N LEU A 36 -1.87 -7.01 -3.38
CA LEU A 36 -0.87 -7.90 -2.75
C LEU A 36 -1.49 -8.82 -1.69
N LEU A 37 -2.47 -8.34 -0.92
CA LEU A 37 -3.22 -9.17 0.03
C LEU A 37 -4.03 -10.25 -0.66
N GLU A 38 -4.68 -9.93 -1.79
CA GLU A 38 -5.45 -10.88 -2.58
C GLU A 38 -4.56 -11.93 -3.23
N VAL A 39 -3.45 -11.52 -3.83
CA VAL A 39 -2.42 -12.41 -4.39
C VAL A 39 -1.86 -13.34 -3.31
N ALA A 40 -1.60 -12.83 -2.11
CA ALA A 40 -1.09 -13.64 -1.00
C ALA A 40 -2.12 -14.68 -0.52
N LYS A 41 -3.42 -14.39 -0.60
CA LYS A 41 -4.49 -15.35 -0.26
C LYS A 41 -4.68 -16.40 -1.34
N ASN A 42 -4.58 -16.01 -2.62
CA ASN A 42 -4.90 -16.83 -3.78
C ASN A 42 -3.74 -16.92 -4.79
N PRO A 43 -2.55 -17.39 -4.39
CA PRO A 43 -1.34 -17.26 -5.21
C PRO A 43 -1.40 -18.06 -6.52
N THR A 44 -2.15 -19.16 -6.56
CA THR A 44 -2.34 -20.01 -7.74
C THR A 44 -3.16 -19.33 -8.84
N MET A 45 -4.01 -18.36 -8.49
CA MET A 45 -4.82 -17.60 -9.43
C MET A 45 -4.02 -16.50 -10.15
N TYR A 46 -2.86 -16.12 -9.60
CA TYR A 46 -2.04 -15.03 -10.09
C TYR A 46 -0.59 -15.47 -10.31
N PRO A 47 -0.33 -16.44 -11.22
CA PRO A 47 1.02 -16.97 -11.44
C PRO A 47 2.01 -15.91 -11.94
N GLY A 48 1.54 -14.83 -12.59
CA GLY A 48 2.38 -13.69 -12.96
C GLY A 48 2.91 -12.87 -11.77
N PHE A 49 2.35 -13.06 -10.58
CA PHE A 49 2.81 -12.47 -9.32
C PHE A 49 3.63 -13.46 -8.48
N ALA A 50 3.95 -14.66 -9.00
CA ALA A 50 4.57 -15.74 -8.22
C ALA A 50 5.92 -15.36 -7.59
N ASP A 51 6.74 -14.55 -8.27
CA ASP A 51 8.00 -14.03 -7.71
C ASP A 51 7.79 -13.02 -6.58
N GLN A 52 6.63 -12.35 -6.58
CA GLN A 52 6.19 -11.42 -5.54
C GLN A 52 5.53 -12.13 -4.35
N ASN A 53 5.43 -13.46 -4.36
CA ASN A 53 4.85 -14.22 -3.25
C ASN A 53 5.79 -14.36 -2.03
N ARG A 54 6.97 -13.73 -2.08
CA ARG A 54 7.88 -13.62 -0.93
C ARG A 54 7.33 -12.61 0.07
N LYS A 55 6.59 -13.07 1.08
CA LYS A 55 6.17 -12.35 2.32
C LYS A 55 6.37 -10.82 2.24
N HIS A 56 5.51 -10.12 1.49
CA HIS A 56 5.59 -8.67 1.42
C HIS A 56 5.10 -8.07 2.74
N LEU A 57 6.01 -7.48 3.51
CA LEU A 57 5.66 -6.59 4.60
C LEU A 57 5.47 -5.20 4.00
N GLY A 58 4.20 -4.79 3.82
CA GLY A 58 3.88 -3.43 3.40
C GLY A 58 4.07 -2.47 4.57
N LEU A 59 5.10 -1.62 4.52
CA LEU A 59 5.32 -0.56 5.51
C LEU A 59 4.87 0.78 4.94
N VAL A 60 3.82 1.35 5.54
CA VAL A 60 3.34 2.69 5.20
C VAL A 60 3.79 3.64 6.31
N ILE A 61 4.72 4.54 5.99
CA ILE A 61 5.18 5.58 6.92
C ILE A 61 4.43 6.86 6.59
N THR A 62 3.68 7.38 7.56
CA THR A 62 2.98 8.66 7.42
C THR A 62 3.42 9.64 8.51
N PRO A 63 3.61 10.93 8.19
CA PRO A 63 3.97 11.93 9.19
C PRO A 63 2.84 12.23 10.20
N MET A 64 1.59 11.80 9.93
CA MET A 64 0.43 12.08 10.77
C MET A 64 -0.35 10.81 11.13
N LYS A 65 -0.45 10.52 12.42
CA LYS A 65 -1.20 9.37 12.97
C LYS A 65 -2.67 9.34 12.51
N GLY A 66 -3.31 10.51 12.38
CA GLY A 66 -4.69 10.64 11.90
C GLY A 66 -4.88 10.18 10.45
N LEU A 67 -3.87 10.36 9.59
CA LEU A 67 -3.93 9.88 8.21
C LEU A 67 -3.86 8.35 8.16
N LEU A 68 -3.00 7.76 8.99
CA LEU A 68 -2.87 6.31 9.10
C LEU A 68 -4.15 5.64 9.63
N ALA A 69 -4.77 6.23 10.68
CA ALA A 69 -6.02 5.71 11.24
C ALA A 69 -7.14 5.67 10.20
N ASN A 70 -7.23 6.72 9.37
CA ASN A 70 -8.19 6.76 8.27
C ASN A 70 -7.92 5.66 7.22
N ILE A 71 -6.65 5.37 6.93
CA ILE A 71 -6.26 4.31 5.97
C ILE A 71 -6.61 2.92 6.52
N VAL A 72 -6.27 2.64 7.77
CA VAL A 72 -6.57 1.35 8.42
C VAL A 72 -8.08 1.10 8.44
N HIS A 73 -8.86 2.12 8.79
CA HIS A 73 -10.31 2.04 8.80
C HIS A 73 -10.88 1.84 7.39
N SER A 74 -10.45 2.66 6.42
CA SER A 74 -10.98 2.63 5.05
C SER A 74 -10.67 1.31 4.32
N LEU A 75 -9.55 0.66 4.65
CA LEU A 75 -9.12 -0.58 4.01
C LEU A 75 -9.43 -1.83 4.84
N ASN A 76 -10.11 -1.67 5.98
CA ASN A 76 -10.42 -2.73 6.94
C ASN A 76 -9.20 -3.64 7.23
N LEU A 77 -8.02 -3.01 7.36
CA LEU A 77 -6.77 -3.72 7.52
C LEU A 77 -6.62 -4.17 8.97
N CYS A 78 -6.30 -5.44 9.18
CA CYS A 78 -5.93 -5.95 10.49
C CYS A 78 -4.65 -5.22 10.97
N PRO A 79 -4.51 -4.84 12.26
CA PRO A 79 -3.43 -3.99 12.78
C PRO A 79 -2.01 -4.61 12.74
N ARG A 80 -1.76 -5.64 11.93
CA ARG A 80 -0.42 -6.18 11.65
C ARG A 80 0.46 -5.25 10.81
N PHE A 81 -0.03 -4.08 10.42
CA PHE A 81 0.76 -3.02 9.82
C PHE A 81 1.51 -2.29 10.94
N LEU A 82 2.86 -2.32 10.90
CA LEU A 82 3.68 -1.58 11.85
C LEU A 82 3.41 -0.08 11.67
N THR A 83 2.83 0.51 12.71
CA THR A 83 2.50 1.93 12.73
C THR A 83 3.65 2.69 13.41
N TYR A 84 4.28 3.61 12.69
CA TYR A 84 5.32 4.50 13.22
C TYR A 84 4.92 5.96 13.01
N SER A 85 4.86 6.74 14.09
CA SER A 85 4.65 8.18 14.03
C SER A 85 5.83 8.90 14.70
N SER A 86 6.37 9.92 14.03
CA SER A 86 7.52 10.70 14.52
C SER A 86 7.24 11.44 15.84
N ARG A 87 5.97 11.55 16.26
CA ARG A 87 5.58 12.13 17.57
C ARG A 87 5.57 11.14 18.73
N ASP A 88 5.97 9.89 18.51
CA ASP A 88 6.03 8.85 19.55
C ASP A 88 7.41 8.81 20.26
N ILE A 89 8.19 9.90 20.17
CA ILE A 89 9.44 10.19 20.92
C ILE A 89 9.27 11.52 21.66
#